data_AF-A0A942AEN7-F1
#
_entry.id   AF-A0A942AEN7-F1
#
_cell.length_a   1.000
_cell.length_b   1.000
_cell.length_c   1.000
_cell.angle_alpha   90.00
_cell.angle_beta   90.00
_cell.angle_gamma   90.00
#
_symmetry.space_group_name_H-M   'P 1'
#
loop_
_entity.id
_entity.type
_entity.pdbx_description
1 polymer ?
#
loop_
_entity_poly.entity_id
_entity_poly.type
_entity_poly.pdbx_seq_one_letter_code
_entity_poly.pdbx_strand_id
1 'polypeptide(L)'
;QNIYNGYPVRASDAPGGWEEAAFPQGAPRTAAGWPVTPEALYWGPRFLYERYRTPILITENGMSCHDAVSLDGQVHDPNRIDYLSRYLAAYRRAAHDGVNAAGYFAWSLMDNFEWSLGYTQRFGLVYVDYQTLRRIPKDSARWYAETIRSNGEHVGRVEPVSEENG
;
A
#
# COMPACT_ATOMS: atom_id res chain seq x y z
N GLN A 1 11.09 -1.36 -8.60
CA GLN A 1 11.26 -2.13 -7.35
C GLN A 1 9.90 -2.46 -6.79
N ASN A 2 9.72 -3.71 -6.35
CA ASN A 2 8.51 -4.20 -5.70
C ASN A 2 8.73 -4.15 -4.20
N ILE A 3 7.91 -3.38 -3.47
CA ILE A 3 8.07 -3.21 -2.02
C ILE A 3 6.67 -3.23 -1.41
N TYR A 4 6.38 -4.23 -0.59
CA TYR A 4 5.06 -4.42 0.03
C TYR A 4 5.09 -4.22 1.55
N ASN A 5 6.15 -4.69 2.20
CA ASN A 5 6.33 -4.61 3.64
C ASN A 5 7.81 -4.72 4.03
N GLY A 6 8.09 -4.39 5.29
CA GLY A 6 9.37 -4.63 5.95
C GLY A 6 9.16 -5.32 7.29
N TYR A 7 10.26 -5.67 7.95
CA TYR A 7 10.26 -6.32 9.26
C TYR A 7 11.12 -5.49 10.22
N PRO A 8 10.65 -5.22 11.45
CA PRO A 8 11.45 -4.52 12.42
C PRO A 8 12.62 -5.40 12.85
N VAL A 9 13.79 -4.80 12.99
CA VAL A 9 14.99 -5.45 13.50
C VAL A 9 15.53 -4.65 14.66
N ARG A 10 16.24 -5.30 15.57
CA ARG A 10 16.91 -4.68 16.71
C ARG A 10 18.36 -5.13 16.78
N ALA A 11 19.22 -4.27 17.33
CA ALA A 11 20.59 -4.65 17.65
C ALA A 11 20.58 -5.83 18.65
N SER A 12 21.48 -6.79 18.44
CA SER A 12 21.59 -8.01 19.25
C SER A 12 23.02 -8.54 19.21
N ASP A 13 23.39 -9.32 20.22
CA ASP A 13 24.68 -10.01 20.30
C ASP A 13 24.73 -11.28 19.41
N ALA A 14 23.64 -11.58 18.69
CA ALA A 14 23.58 -12.67 17.73
C ALA A 14 24.62 -12.50 16.59
N PRO A 15 25.07 -13.61 15.95
CA PRO A 15 25.93 -13.52 14.77
C PRO A 15 25.30 -12.65 13.67
N GLY A 16 25.91 -11.51 13.37
CA GLY A 16 25.37 -10.49 12.46
C GLY A 16 25.04 -9.16 13.13
N GLY A 17 24.99 -9.10 14.46
CA GLY A 17 24.79 -7.87 15.24
C GLY A 17 23.33 -7.40 15.32
N TRP A 18 22.39 -8.20 14.80
CA TRP A 18 20.96 -7.88 14.79
C TRP A 18 20.10 -9.14 14.86
N GLU A 19 18.84 -8.96 15.25
CA GLU A 19 17.80 -9.97 15.17
C GLU A 19 16.46 -9.35 14.76
N GLU A 20 15.56 -10.16 14.22
CA GLU A 20 14.19 -9.73 13.91
C GLU A 20 13.42 -9.47 15.21
N ALA A 21 12.78 -8.30 15.31
CA ALA A 21 11.91 -7.97 16.42
C ALA A 21 10.49 -8.43 16.13
N ALA A 22 9.78 -8.90 17.16
CA ALA A 22 8.38 -9.24 17.01
C ALA A 22 7.54 -7.97 16.77
N PHE A 23 6.55 -8.07 15.88
CA PHE A 23 5.49 -7.07 15.83
C PHE A 23 4.68 -7.09 17.13
N PRO A 24 4.21 -5.93 17.63
CA PRO A 24 3.35 -5.89 18.80
C PRO A 24 2.05 -6.66 18.55
N GLN A 25 1.46 -7.19 19.62
CA GLN A 25 0.15 -7.84 19.54
C GLN A 25 -0.89 -6.87 18.98
N GLY A 26 -1.66 -7.31 17.98
CA GLY A 26 -2.64 -6.47 17.30
C GLY A 26 -2.08 -5.61 16.16
N ALA A 27 -0.80 -5.77 15.79
CA ALA A 27 -0.24 -5.07 14.64
C ALA A 27 -1.07 -5.34 13.36
N PRO A 28 -1.34 -4.30 12.54
CA PRO A 28 -2.18 -4.42 11.37
C PRO A 28 -1.60 -5.36 10.31
N ARG A 29 -2.47 -6.16 9.69
CA ARG A 29 -2.13 -7.09 8.62
C ARG A 29 -3.10 -6.99 7.46
N THR A 30 -2.60 -7.26 6.26
CA THR A 30 -3.43 -7.40 5.05
C THR A 30 -4.25 -8.69 5.11
N ALA A 31 -5.20 -8.87 4.19
CA ALA A 31 -5.93 -10.14 4.06
C ALA A 31 -5.02 -11.34 3.74
N ALA A 32 -3.84 -11.08 3.14
CA ALA A 32 -2.81 -12.09 2.89
C ALA A 32 -1.92 -12.37 4.14
N GLY A 33 -2.20 -11.72 5.27
CA GLY A 33 -1.45 -11.86 6.52
C GLY A 33 -0.14 -11.06 6.57
N TRP A 34 0.16 -10.26 5.55
CA TRP A 34 1.39 -9.46 5.50
C TRP A 34 1.31 -8.27 6.46
N PRO A 35 2.40 -7.90 7.14
CA PRO A 35 2.40 -6.77 8.05
C PRO A 35 2.26 -5.44 7.29
N VAL A 36 1.42 -4.54 7.79
CA VAL A 36 1.30 -3.18 7.24
C VAL A 36 2.41 -2.31 7.83
N THR A 37 3.38 -1.93 7.00
CA THR A 37 4.62 -1.24 7.40
C THR A 37 4.97 -0.13 6.40
N PRO A 38 4.29 1.03 6.46
CA PRO A 38 4.50 2.13 5.52
C PRO A 38 5.96 2.61 5.44
N GLU A 39 6.71 2.49 6.53
CA GLU A 39 8.13 2.86 6.63
C GLU A 39 9.00 2.12 5.61
N ALA A 40 8.56 0.95 5.11
CA ALA A 40 9.25 0.22 4.07
C ALA A 40 9.42 1.05 2.77
N LEU A 41 8.45 1.90 2.43
CA LEU A 41 8.55 2.80 1.28
C LEU A 41 9.35 4.08 1.56
N TYR A 42 9.69 4.36 2.81
CA TYR A 42 10.70 5.36 3.11
C TYR A 42 12.11 4.78 3.00
N TRP A 43 12.38 3.69 3.74
CA TRP A 43 13.74 3.13 3.87
C TRP A 43 14.21 2.34 2.65
N GLY A 44 13.34 1.57 2.01
CA GLY A 44 13.71 0.72 0.87
C GLY A 44 14.26 1.52 -0.33
N PRO A 45 13.51 2.51 -0.85
CA PRO A 45 13.99 3.39 -1.92
C PRO A 45 15.25 4.15 -1.54
N ARG A 46 15.33 4.64 -0.29
CA ARG A 46 16.48 5.38 0.21
C ARG A 46 17.75 4.54 0.22
N PHE A 47 17.69 3.33 0.77
CA PHE A 47 18.82 2.40 0.80
C PHE A 47 19.38 2.13 -0.61
N LEU A 48 18.48 1.84 -1.57
CA LEU A 48 18.86 1.58 -2.94
C LEU A 48 19.46 2.83 -3.60
N TYR A 49 18.85 3.99 -3.41
CA TYR A 49 19.32 5.23 -4.00
C TYR A 49 20.67 5.68 -3.43
N GLU A 50 20.89 5.57 -2.12
CA GLU A 50 22.16 5.91 -1.48
C GLU A 50 23.33 5.10 -2.07
N ARG A 51 23.07 3.82 -2.37
CA ARG A 51 24.06 2.88 -2.93
C ARG A 51 24.28 3.04 -4.43
N TYR A 52 23.22 3.17 -5.22
CA TYR A 52 23.30 3.08 -6.68
C TYR A 52 23.12 4.40 -7.41
N ARG A 53 22.51 5.41 -6.78
CA ARG A 53 22.27 6.76 -7.33
C ARG A 53 21.48 6.80 -8.65
N THR A 54 20.63 5.79 -8.88
CA THR A 54 19.74 5.72 -10.03
C THR A 54 18.30 6.07 -9.63
N PRO A 55 17.49 6.68 -10.53
CA PRO A 55 16.08 6.97 -10.23
C PRO A 55 15.33 5.71 -9.79
N ILE A 56 14.53 5.84 -8.73
CA ILE A 56 13.77 4.74 -8.17
C ILE A 56 12.33 4.82 -8.67
N LEU A 57 11.88 3.75 -9.32
CA LEU A 57 10.49 3.53 -9.68
C LEU A 57 9.92 2.42 -8.78
N ILE A 58 8.81 2.70 -8.08
CA ILE A 58 8.04 1.66 -7.42
C ILE A 58 7.18 1.00 -8.49
N THR A 59 7.52 -0.24 -8.83
CA THR A 59 6.85 -1.00 -9.89
C THR A 59 5.66 -1.77 -9.36
N GLU A 60 5.67 -2.11 -8.08
CA GLU A 60 4.53 -2.71 -7.38
C GLU A 60 4.51 -2.30 -5.91
N ASN A 61 3.35 -1.85 -5.45
CA ASN A 61 2.98 -1.73 -4.04
C ASN A 61 1.45 -1.77 -3.91
N GLY A 62 0.93 -2.43 -2.88
CA GLY A 62 -0.50 -2.56 -2.65
C GLY A 62 -0.80 -3.56 -1.53
N MET A 63 -2.08 -3.80 -1.28
CA MET A 63 -2.51 -4.77 -0.26
C MET A 63 -3.66 -5.64 -0.77
N SER A 64 -3.75 -6.86 -0.23
CA SER A 64 -4.96 -7.67 -0.36
C SER A 64 -6.00 -7.22 0.66
N CYS A 65 -7.27 -7.12 0.23
CA CYS A 65 -8.43 -6.84 1.07
C CYS A 65 -9.51 -7.91 0.88
N HIS A 66 -10.40 -8.06 1.88
CA HIS A 66 -11.61 -8.86 1.76
C HIS A 66 -12.74 -8.02 1.14
N ASP A 67 -12.62 -7.73 -0.15
CA ASP A 67 -13.56 -6.86 -0.86
C ASP A 67 -14.88 -7.58 -1.19
N ALA A 68 -15.99 -6.89 -0.96
CA ALA A 68 -17.34 -7.34 -1.29
C ALA A 68 -18.13 -6.24 -2.00
N VAL A 69 -19.10 -6.64 -2.82
CA VAL A 69 -20.08 -5.71 -3.41
C VAL A 69 -21.15 -5.42 -2.36
N SER A 70 -21.27 -4.16 -1.98
CA SER A 70 -22.27 -3.64 -1.04
C SER A 70 -23.67 -3.63 -1.65
N LEU A 71 -24.69 -3.37 -0.82
CA LEU A 71 -26.10 -3.31 -1.25
C LEU A 71 -26.39 -2.21 -2.29
N ASP A 72 -25.55 -1.19 -2.36
CA ASP A 72 -25.59 -0.11 -3.36
C ASP A 72 -24.91 -0.49 -4.69
N GLY A 73 -24.36 -1.70 -4.79
CA GLY A 73 -23.65 -2.19 -5.95
C GLY A 73 -22.22 -1.64 -6.12
N GLN A 74 -21.69 -0.94 -5.13
CA GLN A 74 -20.30 -0.45 -5.10
C GLN A 74 -19.40 -1.37 -4.25
N VAL A 75 -18.10 -1.11 -4.27
CA VAL A 75 -17.10 -1.82 -3.44
C VAL A 75 -16.36 -0.79 -2.60
N HIS A 76 -16.63 -0.79 -1.30
CA HIS A 76 -16.03 0.13 -0.33
C HIS A 76 -14.80 -0.53 0.32
N ASP A 77 -13.61 -0.03 0.00
CA ASP A 77 -12.33 -0.59 0.46
C ASP A 77 -11.47 0.45 1.21
N PRO A 78 -11.97 1.04 2.31
CA PRO A 78 -11.27 2.11 3.04
C PRO A 78 -9.89 1.68 3.57
N ASN A 79 -9.71 0.40 3.89
CA ASN A 79 -8.42 -0.15 4.32
C ASN A 79 -7.36 -0.02 3.21
N ARG A 80 -7.74 -0.17 1.93
CA ARG A 80 -6.83 0.00 0.79
C ARG A 80 -6.44 1.46 0.62
N ILE A 81 -7.40 2.38 0.80
CA ILE A 81 -7.15 3.83 0.77
C ILE A 81 -6.18 4.22 1.89
N ASP A 82 -6.42 3.77 3.13
CA ASP A 82 -5.54 4.04 4.27
C ASP A 82 -4.10 3.51 4.01
N TYR A 83 -3.98 2.27 3.53
CA TYR A 83 -2.69 1.68 3.16
C TYR A 83 -1.97 2.52 2.11
N LEU A 84 -2.60 2.79 0.98
CA LEU A 84 -1.98 3.54 -0.12
C LEU A 84 -1.60 4.96 0.32
N SER A 85 -2.45 5.62 1.11
CA SER A 85 -2.18 6.97 1.64
C SER A 85 -0.93 6.97 2.52
N ARG A 86 -0.81 6.03 3.46
CA ARG A 86 0.37 5.94 4.35
C ARG A 86 1.65 5.62 3.57
N TYR A 87 1.57 4.69 2.63
CA TYR A 87 2.73 4.24 1.84
C TYR A 87 3.22 5.34 0.88
N LEU A 88 2.31 6.03 0.19
CA LEU A 88 2.67 7.17 -0.66
C LEU A 88 3.21 8.35 0.16
N ALA A 89 2.71 8.59 1.38
CA ALA A 89 3.27 9.60 2.28
C ALA A 89 4.73 9.26 2.67
N ALA A 90 5.01 7.99 2.98
CA ALA A 90 6.37 7.53 3.27
C ALA A 90 7.31 7.67 2.06
N TYR A 91 6.82 7.36 0.86
CA TYR A 91 7.60 7.53 -0.37
C TYR A 91 7.86 9.00 -0.71
N ARG A 92 6.86 9.87 -0.51
CA ARG A 92 7.03 11.33 -0.61
C ARG A 92 8.11 11.84 0.34
N ARG A 93 8.12 11.35 1.58
CA ARG A 93 9.16 11.71 2.55
C ARG A 93 10.54 11.29 2.03
N ALA A 94 10.69 10.10 1.45
CA ALA A 94 11.96 9.68 0.86
C ALA A 94 12.39 10.60 -0.28
N ALA A 95 11.45 11.01 -1.14
CA ALA A 95 11.71 11.95 -2.22
C ALA A 95 12.18 13.33 -1.70
N HIS A 96 11.50 13.85 -0.67
CA HIS A 96 11.91 15.07 0.03
C HIS A 96 13.32 14.96 0.61
N ASP A 97 13.68 13.79 1.16
CA ASP A 97 14.98 13.53 1.76
C ASP A 97 16.07 13.14 0.72
N GLY A 98 15.82 13.41 -0.56
CA GLY A 98 16.82 13.37 -1.63
C GLY A 98 16.78 12.14 -2.53
N VAL A 99 15.85 11.20 -2.34
CA VAL A 99 15.67 10.08 -3.27
C VAL A 99 15.09 10.59 -4.59
N ASN A 100 15.71 10.25 -5.71
CA ASN A 100 15.12 10.52 -7.02
C ASN A 100 13.95 9.56 -7.27
N ALA A 101 12.75 9.96 -6.84
CA ALA A 101 11.51 9.21 -6.99
C ALA A 101 10.92 9.42 -8.39
N ALA A 102 11.11 8.43 -9.27
CA ALA A 102 10.71 8.50 -10.67
C ALA A 102 9.22 8.19 -10.91
N GLY A 103 8.57 7.50 -9.97
CA GLY A 103 7.15 7.18 -10.09
C GLY A 103 6.72 6.00 -9.23
N TYR A 104 5.42 5.72 -9.29
CA TYR A 104 4.76 4.70 -8.47
C TYR A 104 3.65 4.01 -9.26
N PHE A 105 3.62 2.68 -9.20
CA PHE A 105 2.58 1.83 -9.76
C PHE A 105 1.89 1.04 -8.64
N ALA A 106 0.58 1.23 -8.51
CA ALA A 106 -0.25 0.43 -7.62
C ALA A 106 -0.38 -1.00 -8.17
N TRP A 107 -0.05 -1.99 -7.33
CA TRP A 107 -0.42 -3.38 -7.57
C TRP A 107 -1.80 -3.64 -6.96
N SER A 108 -2.85 -3.82 -7.76
CA SER A 108 -2.87 -3.89 -9.23
C SER A 108 -4.06 -3.13 -9.82
N LEU A 109 -4.15 -3.06 -11.15
CA LEU A 109 -5.30 -2.42 -11.79
C LEU A 109 -6.61 -3.16 -11.48
N MET A 110 -6.62 -4.48 -11.58
CA MET A 110 -7.81 -5.33 -11.42
C MET A 110 -7.53 -6.51 -10.49
N ASP A 111 -8.57 -6.96 -9.80
CA ASP A 111 -8.52 -8.25 -9.11
C ASP A 111 -8.14 -9.35 -10.11
N ASN A 112 -7.18 -10.18 -9.72
CA ASN A 112 -6.54 -11.14 -10.61
C ASN A 112 -6.20 -12.44 -9.86
N PHE A 113 -5.55 -13.36 -10.57
CA PHE A 113 -5.08 -14.63 -10.01
C PHE A 113 -3.79 -14.39 -9.21
N GLU A 114 -3.88 -14.43 -7.88
CA GLU A 114 -2.75 -14.23 -6.97
C GLU A 114 -1.96 -15.53 -6.76
N TRP A 115 -1.32 -16.01 -7.83
CA TRP A 115 -0.36 -17.12 -7.79
C TRP A 115 -0.86 -18.34 -7.00
N SER A 116 -0.11 -18.78 -5.98
CA SER A 116 -0.47 -19.92 -5.13
C SER A 116 -1.72 -19.69 -4.27
N LEU A 117 -2.16 -18.44 -4.11
CA LEU A 117 -3.36 -18.07 -3.35
C LEU A 117 -4.61 -18.00 -4.24
N GLY A 118 -4.44 -18.14 -5.56
CA GLY A 118 -5.52 -18.12 -6.54
C GLY A 118 -6.37 -16.85 -6.47
N TYR A 119 -7.68 -16.98 -6.63
CA TYR A 119 -8.61 -15.83 -6.64
C TYR A 119 -9.10 -15.41 -5.24
N THR A 120 -8.52 -15.94 -4.17
CA THR A 120 -8.92 -15.61 -2.79
C THR A 120 -8.43 -14.25 -2.33
N GLN A 121 -7.37 -13.74 -2.97
CA GLN A 121 -6.80 -12.42 -2.69
C GLN A 121 -7.24 -11.42 -3.74
N ARG A 122 -7.48 -10.19 -3.30
CA ARG A 122 -7.95 -9.10 -4.15
C ARG A 122 -7.07 -7.88 -3.95
N PHE A 123 -6.16 -7.65 -4.90
CA PHE A 123 -5.23 -6.51 -4.92
C PHE A 123 -5.71 -5.36 -5.82
N GLY A 124 -6.73 -5.57 -6.64
CA GLY A 124 -7.12 -4.63 -7.67
C GLY A 124 -7.67 -3.32 -7.11
N LEU A 125 -7.46 -2.22 -7.81
CA LEU A 125 -8.28 -1.01 -7.70
C LEU A 125 -9.68 -1.23 -8.31
N VAL A 126 -9.81 -2.20 -9.20
CA VAL A 126 -11.07 -2.59 -9.85
C VAL A 126 -11.46 -3.99 -9.39
N TYR A 127 -12.65 -4.11 -8.81
CA TYR A 127 -13.24 -5.40 -8.48
C TYR A 127 -13.63 -6.16 -9.74
N VAL A 128 -13.35 -7.46 -9.76
CA VAL A 128 -13.79 -8.38 -10.82
C VAL A 128 -14.72 -9.41 -10.21
N ASP A 129 -15.95 -9.45 -10.71
CA ASP A 129 -16.85 -10.59 -10.52
C ASP A 129 -16.36 -11.71 -11.45
N TYR A 130 -15.81 -12.77 -10.87
CA TYR A 130 -15.23 -13.87 -11.66
C TYR A 130 -16.28 -14.74 -12.37
N GLN A 131 -17.55 -14.68 -11.97
CA GLN A 131 -18.63 -15.43 -12.63
C GLN A 131 -19.14 -14.70 -13.87
N THR A 132 -19.27 -13.38 -13.79
CA THR A 132 -19.86 -12.56 -14.87
C THR A 132 -18.85 -11.73 -15.66
N LEU A 133 -17.60 -11.65 -15.17
CA LEU A 133 -16.55 -10.75 -15.65
C LEU A 133 -16.92 -9.26 -15.54
N ARG A 134 -17.95 -8.91 -14.76
CA ARG A 134 -18.29 -7.51 -14.49
C ARG A 134 -17.14 -6.86 -13.73
N ARG A 135 -16.79 -5.63 -14.13
CA ARG A 135 -15.80 -4.79 -13.46
C ARG A 135 -16.48 -3.66 -12.69
N ILE A 136 -16.08 -3.45 -11.45
CA ILE A 136 -16.59 -2.39 -10.58
C ILE A 136 -15.40 -1.63 -10.02
N PRO A 137 -15.15 -0.37 -10.46
CA PRO A 137 -14.14 0.47 -9.81
C PRO A 137 -14.45 0.62 -8.32
N LYS A 138 -13.47 0.30 -7.47
CA LYS A 138 -13.61 0.44 -6.00
C LYS A 138 -13.47 1.90 -5.61
N ASP A 139 -13.79 2.23 -4.36
CA ASP A 139 -13.56 3.57 -3.82
C ASP A 139 -12.08 3.98 -3.92
N SER A 140 -11.17 3.04 -3.68
CA SER A 140 -9.73 3.23 -3.87
C SER A 140 -9.34 3.61 -5.30
N ALA A 141 -10.04 3.16 -6.35
CA ALA A 141 -9.77 3.60 -7.71
C ALA A 141 -10.11 5.09 -7.90
N ARG A 142 -11.22 5.54 -7.31
CA ARG A 142 -11.63 6.95 -7.37
C ARG A 142 -10.67 7.83 -6.59
N TRP A 143 -10.29 7.39 -5.39
CA TRP A 143 -9.29 8.03 -4.55
C TRP A 143 -7.93 8.13 -5.28
N TYR A 144 -7.46 7.04 -5.89
CA TYR A 144 -6.18 7.01 -6.61
C TYR A 144 -6.21 7.90 -7.87
N ALA A 145 -7.34 7.98 -8.57
CA ALA A 145 -7.53 8.91 -9.68
C ALA A 145 -7.44 10.39 -9.23
N GLU A 146 -8.02 10.73 -8.07
CA GLU A 146 -7.86 12.05 -7.48
C GLU A 146 -6.42 12.28 -7.00
N THR A 147 -5.75 11.25 -6.47
CA THR A 147 -4.34 11.34 -6.06
C THR A 147 -3.48 11.71 -7.26
N ILE A 148 -3.71 11.09 -8.42
CA ILE A 148 -3.00 11.43 -9.65
C ILE A 148 -3.34 12.85 -10.11
N ARG A 149 -4.63 13.22 -10.14
CA ARG A 149 -5.09 14.55 -10.59
C ARG A 149 -4.49 15.68 -9.77
N SER A 150 -4.46 15.52 -8.46
CA SER A 150 -3.91 16.49 -7.51
C SER A 150 -2.40 16.37 -7.30
N ASN A 151 -1.72 15.48 -8.04
CA ASN A 151 -0.32 15.14 -7.80
C ASN A 151 -0.02 14.81 -6.32
N GLY A 152 -1.00 14.18 -5.65
CA GLY A 152 -0.91 13.66 -4.30
C GLY A 152 -1.20 14.65 -3.17
N GLU A 153 -1.75 15.84 -3.42
CA GLU A 153 -1.96 16.87 -2.39
C GLU A 153 -2.65 16.37 -1.10
N HIS A 154 -3.60 15.43 -1.19
CA HIS A 154 -4.35 14.90 -0.05
C HIS A 154 -3.74 13.65 0.60
N VAL A 155 -2.67 13.08 0.05
CA VAL A 155 -2.00 11.89 0.62
C VAL A 155 -1.41 12.23 1.98
N GLY A 156 -1.68 11.39 2.98
CA GLY A 156 -1.20 11.58 4.36
C GLY A 156 -1.96 12.65 5.16
N ARG A 157 -3.01 13.25 4.60
CA ARG A 157 -3.93 14.10 5.37
C ARG A 157 -4.97 13.23 6.06
N VAL A 158 -5.18 13.48 7.35
CA VAL A 158 -6.42 13.09 8.03
C VAL A 158 -7.32 14.30 7.90
N GLU A 159 -8.37 14.22 7.07
CA GLU A 159 -9.45 15.21 7.14
C GLU A 159 -9.93 15.25 8.60
N PRO A 160 -9.96 16.41 9.28
CA PRO A 160 -10.54 16.47 10.60
C PRO A 160 -11.99 15.95 10.49
N VAL A 161 -12.35 14.97 11.33
CA VAL A 161 -13.75 14.57 11.46
C VAL A 161 -14.50 15.84 11.83
N SER A 162 -15.36 16.33 10.94
CA SER A 162 -16.26 17.43 11.26
C SER A 162 -17.06 17.01 12.48
N GLU A 163 -16.86 17.69 13.61
CA GLU A 163 -17.72 17.59 14.78
C GLU A 163 -19.10 18.19 14.46
N GLU A 164 -19.84 17.56 13.55
CA GLU A 164 -21.25 17.81 13.36
C GLU A 164 -21.95 16.47 13.12
N ASN A 165 -22.48 15.92 14.22
CA ASN A 165 -23.75 15.20 14.38
C ASN A 165 -23.61 13.94 15.25
N GLY A 166 -24.05 14.06 16.52
CA GLY A 166 -24.32 12.92 17.40
C GLY A 166 -24.10 13.22 18.88
#